data_AF-A0A932QAY8-F1
#
_entry.id   AF-A0A932QAY8-F1
#
_cell.length_a   1.000
_cell.length_b   1.000
_cell.length_c   1.000
_cell.angle_alpha   90.00
_cell.angle_beta   90.00
_cell.angle_gamma   90.00
#
_symmetry.space_group_name_H-M   'P 1'
#
loop_
_entity.id
_entity.type
_entity.pdbx_description
1 polymer ?
#
loop_
_entity_poly.entity_id
_entity_poly.type
_entity_poly.pdbx_seq_one_letter_code
_entity_poly.pdbx_strand_id
1 'polypeptide(L)'
;MDGLSPTISIQQKTTSHNPRSTVGTVTEVYDYMRLLFARVAKPFCHSCGKPISSQTAQQIVDRILELPEGTKLNIMAPIIRGRKGEYGKELVAMRQKGFSRVRIDGEVLDLGQDIALDKQKKHDIDVYVDRLIIRPAPPGSKGFDPMRGRLQESIETALKLAEGLVKVEQPDLKGDNETLYSEKFACMDCGVSYPAPEPRTFSFNSPMGACPECNGLGYFVGEHDDACADDEAAGSVTAAIDVWSTCAECHGSRLKPESLFFRLHDRNIAELSRLSIERLTEFFTALPLSARELLISERILKEIRDRLQFLLHVGVGYISLERPAQTLSGGESQRIRLAT
;
A
#
# COMPACT_ATOMS: atom_id res chain seq x y z
N MET A 1 35.48 -43.92 -12.90
CA MET A 1 35.50 -42.63 -13.63
C MET A 1 35.10 -41.57 -12.63
N ASP A 2 36.11 -40.97 -12.00
CA ASP A 2 35.93 -40.02 -10.91
C ASP A 2 35.17 -38.79 -11.37
N GLY A 3 34.13 -38.45 -10.58
CA GLY A 3 33.28 -37.30 -10.82
C GLY A 3 34.06 -36.01 -10.67
N LEU A 4 34.26 -35.32 -11.80
CA LEU A 4 34.73 -33.94 -11.80
C LEU A 4 33.73 -33.09 -11.01
N SER A 5 34.22 -32.41 -9.97
CA SER A 5 33.44 -31.37 -9.28
C SER A 5 33.10 -30.26 -10.30
N PRO A 6 31.86 -29.74 -10.31
CA PRO A 6 31.50 -28.69 -11.24
C PRO A 6 32.41 -27.48 -11.01
N THR A 7 33.14 -27.09 -12.06
CA THR A 7 34.01 -25.92 -12.04
C THR A 7 33.18 -24.72 -12.46
N ILE A 8 32.88 -23.82 -11.52
CA ILE A 8 32.25 -22.54 -11.83
C ILE A 8 33.38 -21.54 -12.13
N SER A 9 33.49 -21.13 -13.39
CA SER A 9 34.44 -20.09 -13.79
C SER A 9 33.85 -18.71 -13.45
N ILE A 10 34.45 -18.03 -12.48
CA ILE A 10 34.09 -16.65 -12.13
C ILE A 10 35.03 -15.71 -12.89
N GLN A 11 34.63 -15.28 -14.08
CA GLN A 11 35.35 -14.24 -14.82
C GLN A 11 34.98 -12.84 -14.31
N GLN A 12 35.98 -11.96 -14.21
CA GLN A 12 35.83 -10.52 -13.96
C GLN A 12 35.20 -9.78 -15.16
N LYS A 13 34.04 -10.22 -15.66
CA LYS A 13 33.28 -9.39 -16.60
C LYS A 13 32.62 -8.26 -15.82
N THR A 14 32.91 -7.05 -16.30
CA THR A 14 32.40 -5.76 -15.81
C THR A 14 30.91 -5.84 -15.52
N THR A 15 30.51 -5.23 -14.41
CA THR A 15 29.12 -5.06 -14.00
C THR A 15 28.30 -4.52 -15.17
N SER A 16 27.15 -5.14 -15.45
CA SER A 16 26.17 -4.63 -16.42
C SER A 16 25.92 -3.14 -16.16
N HIS A 17 26.17 -2.29 -17.16
CA HIS A 17 26.02 -0.82 -17.10
C HIS A 17 24.55 -0.37 -17.12
N ASN A 18 23.62 -1.16 -16.57
CA ASN A 18 22.23 -0.74 -16.45
C ASN A 18 22.09 0.29 -15.31
N PRO A 19 21.70 1.55 -15.58
CA PRO A 19 21.59 2.60 -14.56
C PRO A 19 20.51 2.30 -13.50
N ARG A 20 19.58 1.38 -13.81
CA ARG A 20 18.53 0.94 -12.89
C ARG A 20 18.96 -0.20 -11.96
N SER A 21 20.09 -0.87 -12.23
CA SER A 21 20.54 -1.97 -11.38
C SER A 21 21.12 -1.45 -10.06
N THR A 22 20.58 -1.94 -8.95
CA THR A 22 21.06 -1.73 -7.58
C THR A 22 21.50 -3.05 -6.94
N VAL A 23 22.20 -2.98 -5.81
CA VAL A 23 22.54 -4.16 -4.99
C VAL A 23 21.30 -5.02 -4.70
N GLY A 24 20.18 -4.38 -4.34
CA GLY A 24 18.91 -5.06 -4.07
C GLY A 24 18.33 -5.81 -5.27
N THR A 25 18.50 -5.29 -6.49
CA THR A 25 18.06 -5.99 -7.72
C THR A 25 18.99 -7.12 -8.12
N VAL A 26 20.31 -6.97 -7.92
CA VAL A 26 21.30 -8.00 -8.24
C VAL A 26 21.18 -9.19 -7.29
N THR A 27 20.89 -8.91 -6.02
CA THR A 27 20.72 -9.93 -4.97
C THR A 27 19.32 -10.51 -4.90
N GLU A 28 18.38 -9.98 -5.69
CA GLU A 28 16.94 -10.25 -5.66
C GLU A 28 16.27 -9.98 -4.30
N VAL A 29 17.01 -9.48 -3.29
CA VAL A 29 16.45 -9.14 -1.97
C VAL A 29 15.33 -8.11 -2.13
N TYR A 30 15.49 -7.16 -3.04
CA TYR A 30 14.47 -6.17 -3.33
C TYR A 30 13.19 -6.81 -3.88
N ASP A 31 13.28 -7.90 -4.64
CA ASP A 31 12.11 -8.57 -5.22
C ASP A 31 11.27 -9.28 -4.16
N TYR A 32 11.93 -9.95 -3.21
CA TYR A 32 11.24 -10.49 -2.04
C TYR A 32 10.68 -9.40 -1.13
N MET A 33 11.38 -8.27 -0.98
CA MET A 33 10.81 -7.11 -0.27
C MET A 33 9.55 -6.61 -0.95
N ARG A 34 9.51 -6.50 -2.28
CA ARG A 34 8.29 -6.10 -3.02
C ARG A 34 7.14 -7.07 -2.77
N LEU A 35 7.41 -8.38 -2.74
CA LEU A 35 6.41 -9.39 -2.41
C LEU A 35 5.90 -9.25 -0.97
N LEU A 36 6.80 -9.03 -0.01
CA LEU A 36 6.44 -8.82 1.39
C LEU A 36 5.59 -7.57 1.58
N PHE A 37 5.99 -6.45 0.97
CA PHE A 37 5.26 -5.19 1.04
C PHE A 37 3.85 -5.32 0.46
N ALA A 38 3.70 -5.99 -0.69
CA ALA A 38 2.38 -6.21 -1.29
C ALA A 38 1.43 -7.05 -0.43
N ARG A 39 1.97 -7.88 0.49
CA ARG A 39 1.18 -8.81 1.31
C ARG A 39 0.90 -8.29 2.72
N VAL A 40 1.86 -7.58 3.32
CA VAL A 40 1.85 -7.26 4.75
C VAL A 40 1.90 -5.75 5.03
N ALA A 41 2.40 -4.93 4.10
CA ALA A 41 2.55 -3.51 4.40
C ALA A 41 1.19 -2.81 4.56
N LYS A 42 1.11 -1.95 5.57
CA LYS A 42 -0.08 -1.16 5.86
C LYS A 42 -0.07 0.09 4.97
N PRO A 43 -1.12 0.36 4.18
CA PRO A 43 -1.19 1.56 3.38
C PRO A 43 -1.55 2.77 4.24
N PHE A 44 -0.96 3.90 3.91
CA PHE A 44 -1.30 5.22 4.45
C PHE A 44 -1.65 6.15 3.28
N CYS A 45 -2.41 7.20 3.54
CA CYS A 45 -2.69 8.22 2.53
C CYS A 45 -1.50 9.16 2.37
N HIS A 46 -1.10 9.46 1.13
CA HIS A 46 -0.01 10.41 0.89
C HIS A 46 -0.35 11.86 1.25
N SER A 47 -1.63 12.24 1.20
CA SER A 47 -2.06 13.60 1.46
C SER A 47 -2.28 13.90 2.95
N CYS A 48 -2.88 12.96 3.71
CA CYS A 48 -3.19 13.17 5.13
C CYS A 48 -2.45 12.27 6.12
N GLY A 49 -1.70 11.27 5.64
CA GLY A 49 -0.93 10.36 6.50
C GLY A 49 -1.75 9.38 7.34
N LYS A 50 -3.08 9.36 7.20
CA LYS A 50 -3.95 8.41 7.92
C LYS A 50 -3.90 7.01 7.31
N PRO A 51 -4.09 5.94 8.12
CA PRO A 51 -4.10 4.58 7.61
C PRO A 51 -5.29 4.36 6.67
N ILE A 52 -5.04 3.67 5.56
CA ILE A 52 -6.08 3.24 4.63
C ILE A 52 -6.37 1.79 4.92
N SER A 53 -7.64 1.47 5.12
CA SER A 53 -8.11 0.10 5.21
C SER A 53 -8.94 -0.23 3.98
N SER A 54 -8.77 -1.46 3.49
CA SER A 54 -9.68 -2.08 2.54
C SER A 54 -10.05 -3.45 3.09
N GLN A 55 -11.32 -3.82 3.03
CA GLN A 55 -11.80 -5.12 3.49
C GLN A 55 -12.82 -5.64 2.49
N THR A 56 -12.75 -6.93 2.18
CA THR A 56 -13.79 -7.54 1.34
C THR A 56 -15.10 -7.62 2.12
N ALA A 57 -16.23 -7.70 1.42
CA ALA A 57 -17.54 -7.90 2.06
C ALA A 57 -17.51 -9.06 3.08
N GLN A 58 -16.83 -10.16 2.73
CA GLN A 58 -16.65 -11.31 3.63
C GLN A 58 -15.86 -10.98 4.90
N GLN A 59 -14.77 -10.21 4.78
CA GLN A 59 -13.97 -9.82 5.95
C GLN A 59 -14.73 -8.88 6.87
N ILE A 60 -15.56 -7.99 6.31
CA ILE A 60 -16.45 -7.11 7.07
C ILE A 60 -17.48 -7.95 7.83
N VAL A 61 -18.10 -8.92 7.16
CA VAL A 61 -19.04 -9.89 7.77
C VAL A 61 -18.37 -10.63 8.93
N ASP A 62 -17.21 -11.23 8.69
CA ASP A 62 -16.49 -12.02 9.69
C ASP A 62 -16.13 -11.19 10.93
N ARG A 63 -15.66 -9.95 10.73
CA ARG A 63 -15.35 -9.02 11.83
C ARG A 63 -16.58 -8.58 12.62
N ILE A 64 -17.73 -8.41 11.95
CA ILE A 64 -18.99 -8.08 12.63
C ILE A 64 -19.50 -9.29 13.42
N LEU A 65 -19.28 -10.52 12.95
CA LEU A 65 -19.66 -11.74 13.67
C LEU A 65 -18.79 -12.03 14.90
N GLU A 66 -17.57 -11.47 14.99
CA GLU A 66 -16.72 -11.53 16.19
C GLU A 66 -17.29 -10.72 17.37
N LEU A 67 -18.30 -9.87 17.15
CA LEU A 67 -18.89 -9.05 18.20
C LEU A 67 -19.77 -9.87 19.17
N PRO A 68 -19.97 -9.38 20.41
CA PRO A 68 -20.77 -10.09 21.41
C PRO A 68 -22.20 -10.37 20.95
N GLU A 69 -22.74 -11.50 21.39
CA GLU A 69 -24.14 -11.87 21.15
C GLU A 69 -25.09 -10.81 21.72
N GLY A 70 -26.18 -10.55 21.00
CA GLY A 70 -27.18 -9.54 21.38
C GLY A 70 -26.85 -8.12 20.92
N THR A 71 -25.67 -7.86 20.35
CA THR A 71 -25.32 -6.55 19.79
C THR A 71 -26.26 -6.18 18.66
N LYS A 72 -26.90 -5.02 18.76
CA LYS A 72 -27.70 -4.41 17.68
C LYS A 72 -26.78 -3.68 16.73
N LEU A 73 -27.07 -3.79 15.44
CA LEU A 73 -26.31 -3.19 14.36
C LEU A 73 -27.26 -2.46 13.40
N ASN A 74 -26.91 -1.24 13.02
CA ASN A 74 -27.53 -0.57 11.88
C ASN A 74 -26.50 -0.51 10.74
N ILE A 75 -26.85 -1.07 9.58
CA ILE A 75 -26.02 -1.02 8.37
C ILE A 75 -26.50 0.16 7.54
N MET A 76 -25.57 1.03 7.21
CA MET A 76 -25.82 2.29 6.51
C MET A 76 -24.89 2.42 5.30
N ALA A 77 -25.42 2.98 4.23
CA ALA A 77 -24.67 3.31 3.02
C ALA A 77 -24.41 4.83 3.00
N PRO A 78 -23.16 5.29 3.20
CA PRO A 78 -22.83 6.71 3.16
C PRO A 78 -22.74 7.21 1.72
N ILE A 79 -23.85 7.69 1.17
CA ILE A 79 -23.93 8.10 -0.24
C ILE A 79 -23.17 9.40 -0.48
N ILE A 80 -23.32 10.35 0.45
CA ILE A 80 -22.71 11.67 0.36
C ILE A 80 -22.08 12.01 1.69
N ARG A 81 -20.86 12.55 1.65
CA ARG A 81 -20.12 12.98 2.85
C ARG A 81 -19.46 14.33 2.64
N GLY A 82 -19.79 15.31 3.46
CA GLY A 82 -19.12 16.60 3.54
C GLY A 82 -19.15 17.43 2.26
N ARG A 83 -20.12 17.17 1.36
CA ARG A 83 -20.26 17.86 0.08
C ARG A 83 -21.46 18.81 0.10
N LYS A 84 -21.36 19.92 -0.65
CA LYS A 84 -22.41 20.93 -0.75
C LYS A 84 -23.37 20.59 -1.89
N GLY A 85 -24.67 20.65 -1.62
CA GLY A 85 -25.69 20.39 -2.64
C GLY A 85 -27.06 20.05 -2.04
N GLU A 86 -28.10 20.14 -2.87
CA GLU A 86 -29.49 19.86 -2.48
C GLU A 86 -29.86 18.36 -2.54
N TYR A 87 -29.06 17.55 -3.24
CA TYR A 87 -29.17 16.08 -3.37
C TYR A 87 -30.58 15.46 -3.58
N GLY A 88 -31.54 16.25 -4.07
CA GLY A 88 -32.93 15.81 -4.23
C GLY A 88 -33.09 14.66 -5.24
N LYS A 89 -32.25 14.61 -6.28
CA LYS A 89 -32.29 13.51 -7.28
C LYS A 89 -31.85 12.18 -6.65
N GLU A 90 -30.81 12.23 -5.84
CA GLU A 90 -30.27 11.08 -5.13
C GLU A 90 -31.28 10.55 -4.11
N LEU A 91 -31.94 11.43 -3.36
CA LEU A 91 -33.00 11.06 -2.41
C LEU A 91 -34.20 10.39 -3.11
N VAL A 92 -34.66 10.95 -4.24
CA VAL A 92 -35.73 10.33 -5.04
C VAL A 92 -35.31 8.96 -5.60
N ALA A 93 -34.06 8.82 -6.04
CA ALA A 93 -33.54 7.54 -6.51
C ALA A 93 -33.51 6.48 -5.39
N MET A 94 -33.21 6.87 -4.15
CA MET A 94 -33.25 5.94 -3.00
C MET A 94 -34.68 5.54 -2.64
N ARG A 95 -35.63 6.48 -2.71
CA ARG A 95 -37.06 6.18 -2.55
C ARG A 95 -37.56 5.18 -3.60
N GLN A 96 -37.17 5.36 -4.86
CA GLN A 96 -37.51 4.42 -5.94
C GLN A 96 -36.92 3.02 -5.75
N LYS A 97 -35.73 2.93 -5.12
CA LYS A 97 -35.11 1.66 -4.73
C LYS A 97 -35.74 1.00 -3.50
N GLY A 98 -36.75 1.63 -2.88
CA GLY A 98 -37.51 1.06 -1.77
C GLY A 98 -36.93 1.34 -0.38
N PHE A 99 -35.94 2.22 -0.26
CA PHE A 99 -35.43 2.62 1.06
C PHE A 99 -36.40 3.59 1.73
N SER A 100 -36.71 3.35 3.01
CA SER A 100 -37.64 4.19 3.79
C SER A 100 -36.95 5.19 4.69
N ARG A 101 -35.73 4.89 5.17
CA ARG A 101 -35.05 5.71 6.19
C ARG A 101 -33.71 6.22 5.70
N VAL A 102 -33.43 7.48 5.98
CA VAL A 102 -32.15 8.15 5.72
C VAL A 102 -31.73 8.94 6.96
N ARG A 103 -30.44 9.07 7.19
CA ARG A 103 -29.86 9.97 8.18
C ARG A 103 -29.19 11.12 7.44
N ILE A 104 -29.60 12.35 7.73
CA ILE A 104 -29.03 13.55 7.13
C ILE A 104 -28.54 14.44 8.27
N ASP A 105 -27.24 14.76 8.26
CA ASP A 105 -26.59 15.61 9.28
C ASP A 105 -26.83 15.15 10.73
N GLY A 106 -27.00 13.84 10.94
CA GLY A 106 -27.27 13.22 12.24
C GLY A 106 -28.76 13.06 12.57
N GLU A 107 -29.67 13.68 11.82
CA GLU A 107 -31.12 13.52 12.00
C GLU A 107 -31.67 12.36 11.15
N VAL A 108 -32.48 11.51 11.75
CA VAL A 108 -33.13 10.39 11.05
C VAL A 108 -34.45 10.87 10.45
N LEU A 109 -34.53 10.83 9.12
CA LEU A 109 -35.68 11.27 8.34
C LEU A 109 -36.26 10.11 7.52
N ASP A 110 -37.55 10.20 7.23
CA ASP A 110 -38.25 9.26 6.35
C ASP A 110 -38.19 9.78 4.90
N LEU A 111 -37.71 8.95 3.98
CA LEU A 111 -37.62 9.24 2.54
C LEU A 111 -38.99 9.40 1.89
N GLY A 112 -40.08 9.05 2.59
CA GLY A 112 -41.45 9.32 2.18
C GLY A 112 -41.84 10.80 2.22
N GLN A 113 -41.14 11.62 3.00
CA GLN A 113 -41.37 13.06 3.14
C GLN A 113 -40.52 13.87 2.14
N ASP A 114 -40.98 15.06 1.76
CA ASP A 114 -40.18 15.97 0.95
C ASP A 114 -39.09 16.61 1.81
N ILE A 115 -37.85 16.19 1.56
CA ILE A 115 -36.67 16.68 2.28
C ILE A 115 -36.02 17.78 1.44
N ALA A 116 -36.04 19.02 1.93
CA ALA A 116 -35.35 20.15 1.32
C ALA A 116 -34.02 20.41 2.05
N LEU A 117 -32.90 20.23 1.34
CA LEU A 117 -31.55 20.52 1.84
C LEU A 117 -31.05 21.87 1.31
N ASP A 118 -30.07 22.47 1.97
CA ASP A 118 -29.55 23.80 1.60
C ASP A 118 -28.35 23.66 0.65
N LYS A 119 -28.44 24.27 -0.55
CA LYS A 119 -27.35 24.23 -1.56
C LYS A 119 -26.00 24.72 -1.03
N GLN A 120 -25.98 25.61 -0.04
CA GLN A 120 -24.73 26.22 0.44
C GLN A 120 -24.06 25.48 1.59
N LYS A 121 -24.78 24.55 2.24
CA LYS A 121 -24.28 23.79 3.38
C LYS A 121 -23.69 22.46 2.93
N LYS A 122 -22.72 21.98 3.70
CA LYS A 122 -22.17 20.64 3.54
C LYS A 122 -23.13 19.69 4.24
N HIS A 123 -23.51 18.63 3.55
CA HIS A 123 -24.42 17.62 4.06
C HIS A 123 -23.75 16.25 4.10
N ASP A 124 -24.06 15.48 5.13
CA ASP A 124 -23.74 14.07 5.28
C ASP A 124 -25.03 13.25 5.16
N ILE A 125 -25.11 12.37 4.16
CA ILE A 125 -26.31 11.57 3.87
C ILE A 125 -25.97 10.09 3.92
N ASP A 126 -26.50 9.42 4.94
CA ASP A 126 -26.35 7.99 5.18
C ASP A 126 -27.70 7.28 5.04
N VAL A 127 -27.83 6.33 4.10
CA VAL A 127 -29.08 5.57 3.88
C VAL A 127 -29.09 4.31 4.73
N TYR A 128 -30.20 4.02 5.44
CA TYR A 128 -30.33 2.78 6.20
C TYR A 128 -30.66 1.60 5.28
N VAL A 129 -29.82 0.57 5.31
CA VAL A 129 -30.00 -0.65 4.51
C VAL A 129 -30.68 -1.75 5.31
N ASP A 130 -30.11 -2.12 6.46
CA ASP A 130 -30.71 -3.14 7.34
C ASP A 130 -30.44 -2.82 8.82
N ARG A 131 -31.30 -3.37 9.69
CA ARG A 131 -31.11 -3.41 11.14
C ARG A 131 -31.05 -4.87 11.58
N LEU A 132 -29.94 -5.24 12.21
CA LEU A 132 -29.64 -6.61 12.60
C LEU A 132 -29.38 -6.70 14.09
N ILE A 133 -29.62 -7.89 14.65
CA ILE A 133 -29.26 -8.24 16.03
C ILE A 133 -28.44 -9.51 15.92
N ILE A 134 -27.22 -9.50 16.45
CA ILE A 134 -26.37 -10.68 16.44
C ILE A 134 -27.03 -11.75 17.31
N ARG A 135 -27.38 -12.88 16.70
CA ARG A 135 -27.92 -14.06 17.36
C ARG A 135 -27.02 -15.25 17.04
N PRO A 136 -26.79 -16.16 18.00
CA PRO A 136 -26.07 -17.39 17.71
C PRO A 136 -26.82 -18.24 16.68
N ALA A 137 -26.06 -18.99 15.88
CA ALA A 137 -26.62 -19.93 14.92
C ALA A 137 -27.50 -20.97 15.65
N PRO A 138 -28.66 -21.38 15.08
CA PRO A 138 -29.51 -22.37 15.71
C PRO A 138 -28.77 -23.70 15.89
N PRO A 139 -28.87 -24.36 17.06
CA PRO A 139 -28.27 -25.67 17.26
C PRO A 139 -28.90 -26.69 16.30
N GLY A 140 -28.09 -27.25 15.40
CA GLY A 140 -28.54 -28.19 14.35
C GLY A 140 -28.28 -27.74 12.91
N SER A 141 -27.82 -26.51 12.70
CA SER A 141 -27.39 -26.02 11.39
C SER A 141 -26.01 -26.61 11.02
N LYS A 142 -25.98 -27.54 10.05
CA LYS A 142 -24.75 -28.10 9.48
C LYS A 142 -24.00 -27.04 8.67
N GLY A 143 -23.28 -26.15 9.34
CA GLY A 143 -22.32 -25.23 8.73
C GLY A 143 -22.90 -24.04 7.94
N PHE A 144 -24.23 -23.84 7.93
CA PHE A 144 -24.87 -22.68 7.31
C PHE A 144 -25.47 -21.77 8.39
N ASP A 145 -24.86 -20.61 8.59
CA ASP A 145 -25.38 -19.59 9.49
C ASP A 145 -26.35 -18.66 8.71
N PRO A 146 -27.67 -18.73 8.95
CA PRO A 146 -28.63 -17.87 8.27
C PRO A 146 -28.40 -16.38 8.57
N MET A 147 -27.77 -16.05 9.71
CA MET A 147 -27.39 -14.69 10.05
C MET A 147 -26.30 -14.17 9.12
N ARG A 148 -25.29 -15.00 8.83
CA ARG A 148 -24.18 -14.65 7.93
C ARG A 148 -24.67 -14.32 6.53
N GLY A 149 -25.59 -15.12 5.98
CA GLY A 149 -26.17 -14.88 4.65
C GLY A 149 -26.89 -13.53 4.55
N ARG A 150 -27.74 -13.21 5.55
CA ARG A 150 -28.45 -11.92 5.60
C ARG A 150 -27.51 -10.73 5.78
N LEU A 151 -26.50 -10.88 6.64
CA LEU A 151 -25.49 -9.84 6.87
C LEU A 151 -24.68 -9.57 5.59
N GLN A 152 -24.29 -10.61 4.88
CA GLN A 152 -23.58 -10.50 3.61
C GLN A 152 -24.42 -9.77 2.55
N GLU A 153 -25.68 -10.15 2.35
CA GLU A 153 -26.59 -9.48 1.40
C GLU A 153 -26.76 -7.99 1.72
N SER A 154 -26.88 -7.66 3.01
CA SER A 154 -27.02 -6.28 3.49
C SER A 154 -25.76 -5.46 3.23
N ILE A 155 -24.58 -6.02 3.51
CA ILE A 155 -23.29 -5.36 3.27
C ILE A 155 -23.04 -5.17 1.77
N GLU A 156 -23.29 -6.19 0.95
CA GLU A 156 -23.15 -6.07 -0.51
C GLU A 156 -24.09 -5.00 -1.09
N THR A 157 -25.31 -4.91 -0.57
CA THR A 157 -26.26 -3.88 -0.95
C THR A 157 -25.74 -2.49 -0.56
N ALA A 158 -25.23 -2.33 0.67
CA ALA A 158 -24.66 -1.07 1.13
C ALA A 158 -23.44 -0.63 0.31
N LEU A 159 -22.51 -1.56 0.05
CA LEU A 159 -21.32 -1.32 -0.76
C LEU A 159 -21.70 -0.89 -2.19
N LYS A 160 -22.69 -1.54 -2.82
CA LYS A 160 -23.18 -1.17 -4.16
C LYS A 160 -23.80 0.23 -4.20
N LEU A 161 -24.45 0.66 -3.11
CA LEU A 161 -25.10 1.97 -3.03
C LEU A 161 -24.10 3.11 -2.82
N ALA A 162 -23.08 2.90 -2.00
CA ALA A 162 -22.08 3.91 -1.63
C ALA A 162 -20.70 3.68 -2.29
N GLU A 163 -20.69 3.13 -3.52
CA GLU A 163 -19.51 2.93 -4.37
C GLU A 163 -18.32 2.20 -3.72
N GLY A 164 -18.61 1.28 -2.78
CA GLY A 164 -17.63 0.49 -2.04
C GLY A 164 -17.40 0.96 -0.59
N LEU A 165 -18.28 1.78 -0.02
CA LEU A 165 -18.27 2.16 1.39
C LEU A 165 -19.47 1.58 2.13
N VAL A 166 -19.30 1.23 3.40
CA VAL A 166 -20.39 0.85 4.29
C VAL A 166 -20.11 1.36 5.69
N LYS A 167 -21.10 1.99 6.32
CA LYS A 167 -21.03 2.46 7.70
C LYS A 167 -21.87 1.51 8.56
N VAL A 168 -21.32 1.08 9.69
CA VAL A 168 -21.99 0.20 10.66
C VAL A 168 -22.03 0.90 11.99
N GLU A 169 -23.23 1.10 12.51
CA GLU A 169 -23.46 1.72 13.81
C GLU A 169 -23.88 0.68 14.85
N GLN A 170 -23.30 0.77 16.05
CA GLN A 170 -23.60 -0.06 17.22
C GLN A 170 -24.33 0.76 18.29
N PRO A 171 -25.67 0.85 18.25
CA PRO A 171 -26.43 1.66 19.21
C PRO A 171 -26.29 1.24 20.69
N ASP A 172 -25.82 0.02 20.99
CA ASP A 172 -25.64 -0.44 22.37
C ASP A 172 -24.35 0.09 23.05
N LEU A 173 -23.39 0.63 22.28
CA LEU A 173 -22.15 1.23 22.82
C LEU A 173 -22.36 2.73 23.10
N LYS A 174 -22.05 3.16 24.33
CA LYS A 174 -21.97 4.59 24.69
C LYS A 174 -20.63 5.16 24.25
N GLY A 175 -20.60 5.98 23.20
CA GLY A 175 -19.40 6.64 22.69
C GLY A 175 -19.36 6.69 21.17
N ASP A 176 -18.15 6.65 20.60
CA ASP A 176 -17.92 6.52 19.16
C ASP A 176 -18.32 5.11 18.71
N ASN A 177 -19.55 4.99 18.22
CA ASN A 177 -20.19 3.72 17.91
C ASN A 177 -20.38 3.52 16.39
N GLU A 178 -19.76 4.36 15.58
CA GLU A 178 -19.79 4.30 14.12
C GLU A 178 -18.47 3.72 13.59
N THR A 179 -18.54 2.58 12.91
CA THR A 179 -17.39 2.01 12.19
C THR A 179 -17.63 2.09 10.70
N LEU A 180 -16.73 2.75 9.97
CA LEU A 180 -16.76 2.79 8.51
C LEU A 180 -15.85 1.70 7.94
N TYR A 181 -16.35 0.97 6.95
CA TYR A 181 -15.61 0.01 6.16
C TYR A 181 -15.59 0.43 4.69
N SER A 182 -14.51 0.07 4.00
CA SER A 182 -14.30 0.34 2.57
C SER A 182 -13.84 -0.93 1.88
N GLU A 183 -14.41 -1.23 0.72
CA GLU A 183 -13.97 -2.29 -0.19
C GLU A 183 -12.76 -1.85 -1.03
N LYS A 184 -12.69 -0.55 -1.36
CA LYS A 184 -11.58 0.02 -2.12
C LYS A 184 -10.51 0.57 -1.19
N PHE A 185 -9.25 0.56 -1.63
CA PHE A 185 -8.18 1.32 -0.98
C PHE A 185 -8.42 2.81 -1.25
N ALA A 186 -9.14 3.49 -0.37
CA ALA A 186 -9.43 4.91 -0.52
C ALA A 186 -9.23 5.66 0.79
N CYS A 187 -8.65 6.85 0.71
CA CYS A 187 -8.55 7.74 1.85
C CYS A 187 -9.90 8.40 2.13
N MET A 188 -10.36 8.28 3.38
CA MET A 188 -11.66 8.79 3.82
C MET A 188 -11.75 10.32 3.84
N ASP A 189 -10.66 11.02 4.15
CA ASP A 189 -10.67 12.49 4.27
C ASP A 189 -10.31 13.18 2.96
N CYS A 190 -9.42 12.57 2.17
CA CYS A 190 -8.90 13.19 0.94
C CYS A 190 -9.67 12.75 -0.31
N GLY A 191 -10.44 11.66 -0.24
CA GLY A 191 -11.15 11.09 -1.39
C GLY A 191 -10.25 10.46 -2.44
N VAL A 192 -8.95 10.31 -2.17
CA VAL A 192 -7.99 9.69 -3.09
C VAL A 192 -8.18 8.17 -3.07
N SER A 193 -8.40 7.58 -4.23
CA SER A 193 -8.43 6.13 -4.41
C SER A 193 -7.10 5.63 -4.93
N TYR A 194 -6.64 4.51 -4.37
CA TYR A 194 -5.40 3.85 -4.69
C TYR A 194 -5.68 2.48 -5.34
N PRO A 195 -4.84 2.05 -6.29
CA PRO A 195 -4.90 0.68 -6.79
C PRO A 195 -4.52 -0.31 -5.68
N ALA A 196 -4.99 -1.54 -5.81
CA ALA A 196 -4.59 -2.61 -4.89
C ALA A 196 -3.06 -2.78 -4.88
N PRO A 197 -2.45 -3.05 -3.71
CA PRO A 197 -1.02 -3.25 -3.62
C PRO A 197 -0.60 -4.51 -4.36
N GLU A 198 0.18 -4.33 -5.41
CA GLU A 198 0.83 -5.42 -6.15
C GLU A 198 2.35 -5.29 -6.06
N PRO A 199 3.11 -6.39 -6.22
CA PRO A 199 4.57 -6.33 -6.21
C PRO A 199 5.16 -5.40 -7.28
N ARG A 200 4.41 -5.12 -8.35
CA ARG A 200 4.78 -4.18 -9.43
C ARG A 200 4.67 -2.72 -9.00
N THR A 201 3.76 -2.40 -8.08
CA THR A 201 3.60 -1.06 -7.49
C THR A 201 4.86 -0.64 -6.73
N PHE A 202 5.62 -1.60 -6.20
CA PHE A 202 6.89 -1.34 -5.49
C PHE A 202 8.13 -1.45 -6.39
N SER A 203 7.96 -1.59 -7.71
CA SER A 203 9.07 -1.69 -8.65
C SER A 203 9.32 -0.37 -9.36
N PHE A 204 10.52 0.20 -9.18
CA PHE A 204 10.98 1.35 -9.96
C PHE A 204 11.33 0.99 -11.41
N ASN A 205 11.32 -0.30 -11.78
CA ASN A 205 11.46 -0.77 -13.16
C ASN A 205 10.11 -0.86 -13.89
N SER A 206 8.99 -0.68 -13.18
CA SER A 206 7.64 -0.74 -13.76
C SER A 206 7.01 0.65 -13.75
N PRO A 207 6.30 1.06 -14.82
CA PRO A 207 5.56 2.32 -14.84
C PRO A 207 4.54 2.47 -13.70
N MET A 208 4.09 1.36 -13.11
CA MET A 208 3.17 1.37 -11.97
C MET A 208 3.80 1.95 -10.70
N GLY A 209 5.07 1.61 -10.44
CA GLY A 209 5.78 2.03 -9.22
C GLY A 209 6.86 3.10 -9.45
N ALA A 210 7.37 3.24 -10.67
CA ALA A 210 8.42 4.19 -11.00
C ALA A 210 7.94 5.64 -10.89
N CYS A 211 8.77 6.49 -10.28
CA CYS A 211 8.56 7.94 -10.29
C CYS A 211 8.46 8.44 -11.75
N PRO A 212 7.41 9.20 -12.11
CA PRO A 212 7.19 9.66 -13.49
C PRO A 212 8.26 10.65 -13.96
N GLU A 213 8.76 11.50 -13.06
CA GLU A 213 9.75 12.53 -13.40
C GLU A 213 11.11 11.93 -13.81
N CYS A 214 11.61 10.97 -13.04
CA CYS A 214 12.90 10.34 -13.31
C CYS A 214 12.80 8.97 -13.98
N ASN A 215 11.61 8.52 -14.36
CA ASN A 215 11.34 7.17 -14.90
C ASN A 215 12.03 6.03 -14.11
N GLY A 216 12.02 6.16 -12.77
CA GLY A 216 12.61 5.19 -11.86
C GLY A 216 14.15 5.17 -11.79
N LEU A 217 14.82 6.22 -12.28
CA LEU A 217 16.29 6.35 -12.16
C LEU A 217 16.70 6.92 -10.79
N GLY A 218 15.93 7.87 -10.27
CA GLY A 218 16.19 8.56 -8.99
C GLY A 218 17.09 9.78 -9.10
N TYR A 219 17.72 10.00 -10.25
CA TYR A 219 18.60 11.13 -10.53
C TYR A 219 18.44 11.56 -11.99
N PHE A 220 18.89 12.77 -12.29
CA PHE A 220 19.07 13.28 -13.65
C PHE A 220 20.56 13.43 -13.93
N VAL A 221 20.95 13.09 -15.15
CA VAL A 221 22.27 13.43 -15.69
C VAL A 221 22.11 14.75 -16.40
N GLY A 222 22.76 15.81 -15.90
CA GLY A 222 22.78 17.08 -16.62
C GLY A 222 23.66 16.94 -17.86
N GLU A 223 23.14 17.31 -19.02
CA GLU A 223 23.98 17.65 -20.18
C GLU A 223 24.52 19.07 -19.95
N HIS A 224 25.83 19.27 -20.16
CA HIS A 224 26.39 20.61 -20.18
C HIS A 224 25.91 21.29 -21.47
N ASP A 225 25.12 22.36 -21.37
CA ASP A 225 25.00 23.31 -22.47
C ASP A 225 26.36 23.99 -22.63
N ASP A 226 27.20 23.45 -23.52
CA ASP A 226 28.35 24.15 -24.10
C ASP A 226 27.83 25.30 -24.97
N ALA A 227 27.22 26.30 -24.35
CA ALA A 227 27.17 27.64 -24.93
C ALA A 227 28.55 28.25 -24.70
N CYS A 228 29.52 27.83 -25.53
CA CYS A 228 30.79 28.50 -25.70
C CYS A 228 30.53 29.96 -26.06
N ALA A 229 30.61 30.85 -25.06
CA ALA A 229 31.07 32.19 -25.31
C ALA A 229 32.56 32.06 -25.69
N ASP A 230 32.87 32.46 -26.92
CA ASP A 230 34.23 32.53 -27.44
C ASP A 230 35.09 33.38 -26.49
N ASP A 231 35.96 32.74 -25.72
CA ASP A 231 37.15 33.39 -25.18
C ASP A 231 38.30 32.38 -25.24
N GLU A 232 39.11 32.53 -26.29
CA GLU A 232 40.39 31.88 -26.45
C GLU A 232 41.37 32.38 -25.37
N ALA A 233 41.44 31.68 -24.23
CA ALA A 233 42.64 31.70 -23.41
C ALA A 233 42.72 30.52 -22.43
N ALA A 234 43.86 29.82 -22.50
CA ALA A 234 44.43 28.93 -21.49
C ALA A 234 43.84 27.52 -21.37
N GLY A 235 44.60 26.57 -21.91
CA GLY A 235 44.38 25.14 -21.74
C GLY A 235 44.29 24.70 -20.28
N SER A 236 43.16 24.07 -19.98
CA SER A 236 42.96 23.16 -18.86
C SER A 236 41.97 22.13 -19.37
N VAL A 237 42.39 20.87 -19.46
CA VAL A 237 41.51 19.75 -19.75
C VAL A 237 40.64 19.55 -18.50
N THR A 238 39.58 20.33 -18.35
CA THR A 238 38.56 20.07 -17.34
C THR A 238 37.76 18.87 -17.82
N ALA A 239 38.14 17.69 -17.32
CA ALA A 239 37.37 16.47 -17.47
C ALA A 239 35.90 16.76 -17.17
N ALA A 240 35.01 16.36 -18.09
CA ALA A 240 33.57 16.39 -17.89
C ALA A 240 33.23 15.72 -16.55
N ILE A 241 32.85 16.53 -15.56
CA ILE A 241 32.32 16.03 -14.30
C ILE A 241 30.83 15.85 -14.54
N ASP A 242 30.38 14.60 -14.70
CA ASP A 242 28.96 14.26 -14.69
C ASP A 242 28.35 14.72 -13.36
N VAL A 243 27.61 15.84 -13.37
CA VAL A 243 26.91 16.33 -12.19
C VAL A 243 25.61 15.55 -12.05
N TRP A 244 25.61 14.52 -11.21
CA TRP A 244 24.37 13.80 -10.86
C TRP A 244 23.54 14.66 -9.91
N SER A 245 22.34 15.04 -10.36
CA SER A 245 21.36 15.73 -9.51
C SER A 245 20.30 14.73 -9.05
N THR A 246 20.02 14.71 -7.75
CA THR A 246 18.94 13.87 -7.21
C THR A 246 17.59 14.38 -7.70
N CYS A 247 16.69 13.46 -8.09
CA CYS A 247 15.34 13.82 -8.52
C CYS A 247 14.60 14.54 -7.38
N ALA A 248 14.10 15.76 -7.64
CA ALA A 248 13.40 16.58 -6.66
C ALA A 248 12.06 15.97 -6.20
N GLU A 249 11.38 15.22 -7.07
CA GLU A 249 10.07 14.63 -6.77
C GLU A 249 10.17 13.39 -5.88
N CYS A 250 11.04 12.44 -6.23
CA CYS A 250 11.18 11.20 -5.46
C CYS A 250 12.31 11.23 -4.43
N HIS A 251 13.09 12.32 -4.37
CA HIS A 251 14.27 12.47 -3.50
C HIS A 251 15.23 11.27 -3.58
N GLY A 252 15.42 10.71 -4.77
CA GLY A 252 16.29 9.55 -5.01
C GLY A 252 15.67 8.18 -4.76
N SER A 253 14.45 8.10 -4.22
CA SER A 253 13.77 6.82 -3.91
C SER A 253 13.34 6.02 -5.15
N ARG A 254 13.30 6.66 -6.33
CA ARG A 254 12.91 6.09 -7.64
C ARG A 254 11.44 5.68 -7.75
N LEU A 255 10.66 5.80 -6.67
CA LEU A 255 9.28 5.33 -6.59
C LEU A 255 8.30 6.49 -6.59
N LYS A 256 7.05 6.20 -6.95
CA LYS A 256 5.94 7.14 -6.79
C LYS A 256 5.58 7.33 -5.31
N PRO A 257 5.00 8.49 -4.95
CA PRO A 257 4.49 8.71 -3.60
C PRO A 257 3.60 7.57 -3.11
N GLU A 258 2.63 7.12 -3.90
CA GLU A 258 1.66 6.08 -3.50
C GLU A 258 2.34 4.79 -3.02
N SER A 259 3.48 4.41 -3.62
CA SER A 259 4.26 3.25 -3.23
C SER A 259 5.03 3.46 -1.91
N LEU A 260 5.43 4.70 -1.60
CA LEU A 260 6.18 5.07 -0.40
C LEU A 260 5.29 5.24 0.84
N PHE A 261 3.97 5.32 0.66
CA PHE A 261 3.04 5.37 1.79
C PHE A 261 2.58 3.99 2.27
N PHE A 262 3.11 2.90 1.72
CA PHE A 262 3.02 1.59 2.34
C PHE A 262 4.16 1.40 3.34
N ARG A 263 3.84 1.01 4.57
CA ARG A 263 4.83 0.86 5.64
C ARG A 263 4.79 -0.52 6.29
N LEU A 264 5.98 -1.04 6.58
CA LEU A 264 6.21 -2.12 7.52
C LEU A 264 6.80 -1.51 8.78
N HIS A 265 6.10 -1.62 9.91
CA HIS A 265 6.53 -1.09 11.20
C HIS A 265 7.08 0.36 11.11
N ASP A 266 6.29 1.24 10.48
CA ASP A 266 6.56 2.66 10.24
C ASP A 266 7.66 3.00 9.23
N ARG A 267 8.24 2.02 8.55
CA ARG A 267 9.23 2.23 7.49
C ARG A 267 8.67 1.86 6.12
N ASN A 268 8.89 2.71 5.12
CA ASN A 268 8.57 2.38 3.73
C ASN A 268 9.70 1.58 3.04
N ILE A 269 9.43 1.07 1.85
CA ILE A 269 10.37 0.19 1.13
C ILE A 269 11.67 0.90 0.76
N ALA A 270 11.63 2.21 0.44
CA ALA A 270 12.81 2.98 0.09
C ALA A 270 13.66 3.31 1.33
N GLU A 271 13.03 3.58 2.48
CA GLU A 271 13.73 3.76 3.75
C GLU A 271 14.44 2.48 4.19
N LEU A 272 13.81 1.32 4.03
CA LEU A 272 14.45 0.04 4.30
C LEU A 272 15.60 -0.25 3.32
N SER A 273 15.43 0.12 2.05
CA SER A 273 16.49 -0.05 1.03
C SER A 273 17.71 0.85 1.26
N ARG A 274 17.54 1.94 2.01
CA ARG A 274 18.60 2.88 2.45
C ARG A 274 19.42 2.39 3.64
N LEU A 275 18.88 1.47 4.44
CA LEU A 275 19.62 0.90 5.55
C LEU A 275 20.82 0.11 5.04
N SER A 276 21.89 0.06 5.84
CA SER A 276 22.94 -0.92 5.63
C SER A 276 22.36 -2.33 5.76
N ILE A 277 22.94 -3.30 5.05
CA ILE A 277 22.53 -4.71 5.12
C ILE A 277 22.53 -5.21 6.56
N GLU A 278 23.47 -4.78 7.40
CA GLU A 278 23.48 -5.06 8.85
C GLU A 278 22.18 -4.59 9.53
N ARG A 279 21.87 -3.29 9.44
CA ARG A 279 20.66 -2.71 10.05
C ARG A 279 19.37 -3.29 9.46
N LEU A 280 19.38 -3.61 8.17
CA LEU A 280 18.25 -4.22 7.50
C LEU A 280 18.01 -5.66 8.00
N THR A 281 19.08 -6.40 8.27
CA THR A 281 19.02 -7.74 8.87
C THR A 281 18.45 -7.68 10.28
N GLU A 282 18.92 -6.73 11.10
CA GLU A 282 18.37 -6.47 12.43
C GLU A 282 16.87 -6.16 12.37
N PHE A 283 16.47 -5.28 11.45
CA PHE A 283 15.07 -4.93 11.24
C PHE A 283 14.20 -6.15 10.91
N PHE A 284 14.59 -6.98 9.94
CA PHE A 284 13.80 -8.15 9.55
C PHE A 284 13.84 -9.29 10.59
N THR A 285 14.85 -9.31 11.46
CA THR A 285 14.94 -10.26 12.57
C THR A 285 14.00 -9.84 13.71
N ALA A 286 13.94 -8.55 14.03
CA ALA A 286 13.11 -8.00 15.10
C ALA A 286 11.67 -7.65 14.68
N LEU A 287 11.34 -7.77 13.38
CA LEU A 287 10.04 -7.37 12.83
C LEU A 287 8.87 -8.12 13.52
N PRO A 288 8.02 -7.42 14.31
CA PRO A 288 6.89 -8.07 14.95
C PRO A 288 5.76 -8.23 13.92
N LEU A 289 5.23 -9.44 13.83
CA LEU A 289 4.12 -9.78 12.94
C LEU A 289 3.04 -10.53 13.71
N SER A 290 1.79 -10.28 13.36
CA SER A 290 0.66 -11.07 13.87
C SER A 290 0.72 -12.51 13.34
N ALA A 291 0.04 -13.44 14.01
CA ALA A 291 -0.02 -14.85 13.59
C ALA A 291 -0.50 -15.01 12.13
N ARG A 292 -1.46 -14.18 11.70
CA ARG A 292 -1.98 -14.17 10.33
C ARG A 292 -0.95 -13.64 9.33
N GLU A 293 -0.25 -12.55 9.65
CA GLU A 293 0.79 -11.98 8.81
C GLU A 293 1.98 -12.94 8.67
N LEU A 294 2.36 -13.62 9.76
CA LEU A 294 3.42 -14.62 9.74
C LEU A 294 3.05 -15.78 8.81
N LEU A 295 1.83 -16.32 8.89
CA LEU A 295 1.38 -17.43 8.05
C LEU A 295 1.46 -17.13 6.54
N ILE A 296 1.20 -15.89 6.13
CA ILE A 296 1.26 -15.49 4.71
C ILE A 296 2.66 -15.05 4.24
N SER A 297 3.59 -14.78 5.17
CA SER A 297 4.89 -14.17 4.85
C SER A 297 6.10 -14.96 5.30
N GLU A 298 5.93 -16.04 6.06
CA GLU A 298 7.02 -16.86 6.65
C GLU A 298 8.06 -17.25 5.61
N ARG A 299 7.63 -17.84 4.48
CA ARG A 299 8.53 -18.23 3.40
C ARG A 299 9.27 -17.04 2.79
N ILE A 300 8.58 -15.91 2.59
CA ILE A 300 9.18 -14.69 2.02
C ILE A 300 10.23 -14.12 2.97
N LEU A 301 9.92 -14.05 4.27
CA LEU A 301 10.84 -13.55 5.30
C LEU A 301 12.05 -14.44 5.46
N LYS A 302 11.88 -15.76 5.36
CA LYS A 302 13.00 -16.71 5.38
C LYS A 302 13.97 -16.42 4.23
N GLU A 303 13.48 -16.29 3.00
CA GLU A 303 14.33 -15.96 1.83
C GLU A 303 15.05 -14.62 1.97
N ILE A 304 14.37 -13.59 2.49
CA ILE A 304 14.99 -12.27 2.76
C ILE A 304 16.12 -12.42 3.79
N ARG A 305 15.84 -13.07 4.93
CA ARG A 305 16.81 -13.24 6.02
C ARG A 305 18.01 -14.06 5.58
N ASP A 306 17.79 -15.15 4.86
CA ASP A 306 18.86 -16.03 4.38
C ASP A 306 19.79 -15.25 3.44
N ARG A 307 19.26 -14.51 2.45
CA ARG A 307 20.05 -13.69 1.53
C ARG A 307 20.82 -12.57 2.23
N LEU A 308 20.18 -11.88 3.18
CA LEU A 308 20.85 -10.86 3.97
C LEU A 308 22.00 -11.46 4.82
N GLN A 309 21.80 -12.63 5.42
CA GLN A 309 22.84 -13.34 6.16
C GLN A 309 24.02 -13.75 5.26
N PHE A 310 23.77 -14.23 4.04
CA PHE A 310 24.85 -14.50 3.09
C PHE A 310 25.66 -13.24 2.75
N LEU A 311 24.98 -12.10 2.57
CA LEU A 311 25.65 -10.81 2.34
C LEU A 311 26.50 -10.36 3.54
N LEU A 312 26.08 -10.66 4.78
CA LEU A 312 26.90 -10.45 5.97
C LEU A 312 28.13 -11.36 6.00
N HIS A 313 27.96 -12.64 5.70
CA HIS A 313 29.06 -13.62 5.68
C HIS A 313 30.15 -13.28 4.66
N VAL A 314 29.80 -12.71 3.50
CA VAL A 314 30.77 -12.23 2.50
C VAL A 314 31.31 -10.82 2.80
N GLY A 315 30.98 -10.24 3.96
CA GLY A 315 31.58 -8.98 4.43
C GLY A 315 31.16 -7.73 3.66
N VAL A 316 29.92 -7.67 3.18
CA VAL A 316 29.36 -6.46 2.53
C VAL A 316 28.25 -5.79 3.35
N GLY A 317 28.22 -6.05 4.67
CA GLY A 317 27.18 -5.59 5.59
C GLY A 317 26.97 -4.07 5.68
N TYR A 318 28.01 -3.28 5.39
CA TYR A 318 27.97 -1.81 5.40
C TYR A 318 27.26 -1.20 4.19
N ILE A 319 27.01 -1.97 3.13
CA ILE A 319 26.39 -1.50 1.88
C ILE A 319 24.86 -1.48 2.03
N SER A 320 24.17 -0.56 1.35
CA SER A 320 22.71 -0.51 1.27
C SER A 320 22.16 -1.16 -0.02
N LEU A 321 20.91 -1.60 0.01
CA LEU A 321 20.27 -2.24 -1.16
C LEU A 321 20.01 -1.26 -2.32
N GLU A 322 19.83 0.03 -2.03
CA GLU A 322 19.61 1.05 -3.06
C GLU A 322 20.89 1.42 -3.84
N ARG A 323 22.09 1.08 -3.29
CA ARG A 323 23.37 1.47 -3.89
C ARG A 323 23.41 1.03 -5.36
N PRO A 324 23.68 1.94 -6.31
CA PRO A 324 23.77 1.58 -7.72
C PRO A 324 24.87 0.53 -7.94
N ALA A 325 24.55 -0.54 -8.66
CA ALA A 325 25.47 -1.66 -8.88
C ALA A 325 26.76 -1.24 -9.60
N GLN A 326 26.72 -0.14 -10.35
CA GLN A 326 27.86 0.42 -11.07
C GLN A 326 28.89 1.07 -10.14
N THR A 327 28.49 1.47 -8.93
CA THR A 327 29.38 2.11 -7.95
C THR A 327 30.13 1.10 -7.08
N LEU A 328 29.91 -0.20 -7.29
CA LEU A 328 30.58 -1.27 -6.56
C LEU A 328 31.99 -1.47 -7.09
N SER A 329 32.95 -1.58 -6.18
CA SER A 329 34.30 -2.05 -6.51
C SER A 329 34.24 -3.48 -7.06
N GLY A 330 35.27 -3.87 -7.82
CA GLY A 330 35.37 -5.23 -8.36
C GLY A 330 35.29 -6.30 -7.26
N GLY A 331 35.91 -6.06 -6.10
CA GLY A 331 35.85 -6.94 -4.95
C GLY A 331 34.45 -7.05 -4.32
N GLU A 332 33.74 -5.92 -4.15
CA GLU A 332 32.35 -5.93 -3.67
C GLU A 332 31.44 -6.69 -4.64
N SER A 333 31.55 -6.41 -5.94
CA SER A 333 30.75 -7.08 -6.97
C SER A 333 30.99 -8.59 -7.03
N GLN A 334 32.24 -9.04 -6.83
CA GLN A 334 32.57 -10.46 -6.78
C GLN A 334 31.98 -11.13 -5.53
N ARG A 335 32.10 -10.50 -4.36
CA ARG A 335 31.56 -11.04 -3.11
C ARG A 335 30.03 -11.13 -3.14
N ILE A 336 29.36 -10.14 -3.71
CA ILE A 336 27.91 -10.17 -3.92
C ILE A 336 27.51 -11.33 -4.84
N ARG A 337 28.24 -11.56 -5.94
CA ARG A 337 28.00 -12.71 -6.84
C ARG A 337 28.26 -14.07 -6.21
N LEU A 338 29.09 -14.17 -5.17
CA LEU A 338 29.30 -15.40 -4.41
C LEU A 338 28.15 -15.68 -3.43
N ALA A 339 27.37 -14.66 -3.07
CA ALA A 339 26.25 -14.75 -2.13
C ALA A 339 24.89 -15.05 -2.79
N THR A 340 24.84 -15.04 -4.12
CA THR A 340 23.67 -15.32 -4.97
C THR A 340 23.90 -16.57 -5.80
#